data_AF-A0A3D3LYZ5-F1
#
_entry.id   AF-A0A3D3LYZ5-F1
#
_cell.length_a   1.000
_cell.length_b   1.000
_cell.length_c   1.000
_cell.angle_alpha   90.00
_cell.angle_beta   90.00
_cell.angle_gamma   90.00
#
_symmetry.space_group_name_H-M   'P 1'
#
loop_
_entity.id
_entity.type
_entity.pdbx_description
1 polymer ?
#
loop_
_entity_poly.entity_id
_entity_poly.type
_entity_poly.pdbx_seq_one_letter_code
_entity_poly.pdbx_strand_id
1 'polypeptide(L)'
;MTTETEVHPVFVYGSCVARDSFEYFPNSYLVSQYVARHSLLADDTDASYKLPADLKLANAFQTRMLRADWGAGALNLLRSNASHFHLILWDIFDERHGVHWFSSGEVVTRSIDLVSSETAMSLIEPGTHVPFGADEHFEEWAEKATDLVQSFKEQGALERVRLLNAPWAEVNTEGHPTPVSMGVTATEANQKSQRYYAHLAALGVPTLEVPAELAIADPNHQWGEAPFHYVPAVYEYVRDALTD
;
A
#
# COMPACT_ATOMS: atom_id res chain seq x y z
N MET A 1 -28.47 -16.46 -25.70
CA MET A 1 -27.59 -16.88 -24.59
C MET A 1 -26.71 -15.70 -24.28
N THR A 2 -27.06 -14.92 -23.26
CA THR A 2 -26.17 -13.90 -22.70
C THR A 2 -25.01 -14.66 -22.07
N THR A 3 -23.83 -14.60 -22.66
CA THR A 3 -22.59 -15.01 -21.98
C THR A 3 -22.50 -14.16 -20.74
N GLU A 4 -22.66 -14.76 -19.55
CA GLU A 4 -22.30 -14.09 -18.31
C GLU A 4 -20.83 -13.67 -18.46
N THR A 5 -20.58 -12.36 -18.41
CA THR A 5 -19.22 -11.85 -18.41
C THR A 5 -18.55 -12.40 -17.17
N GLU A 6 -17.47 -13.17 -17.34
CA GLU A 6 -16.69 -13.68 -16.22
C GLU A 6 -16.21 -12.49 -15.37
N VAL A 7 -16.48 -12.53 -14.07
CA VAL A 7 -16.07 -11.49 -13.12
C VAL A 7 -14.80 -11.96 -12.43
N HIS A 8 -13.78 -11.12 -12.44
CA HIS A 8 -12.49 -11.34 -11.80
C HIS A 8 -12.42 -10.48 -10.51
N PRO A 9 -12.78 -11.03 -9.33
CA PRO A 9 -12.69 -10.28 -8.08
C PRO A 9 -11.24 -9.99 -7.71
N VAL A 10 -10.95 -8.75 -7.35
CA VAL A 10 -9.61 -8.28 -7.02
C VAL A 10 -9.55 -7.79 -5.58
N PHE A 11 -8.51 -8.21 -4.86
CA PHE A 11 -8.09 -7.59 -3.60
C PHE A 11 -6.92 -6.63 -3.86
N VAL A 12 -7.04 -5.38 -3.43
CA VAL A 12 -5.92 -4.43 -3.45
C VAL A 12 -5.45 -4.20 -2.01
N TYR A 13 -4.17 -4.46 -1.76
CA TYR A 13 -3.50 -4.08 -0.52
C TYR A 13 -2.39 -3.08 -0.84
N GLY A 14 -2.49 -1.85 -0.32
CA GLY A 14 -1.49 -0.82 -0.53
C GLY A 14 -2.09 0.49 -0.98
N SER A 15 -1.32 1.25 -1.77
CA SER A 15 -1.58 2.66 -2.03
C SER A 15 -2.51 2.92 -3.22
N CYS A 16 -2.60 4.20 -3.60
CA CYS A 16 -3.26 4.61 -4.85
C CYS A 16 -2.54 4.07 -6.09
N VAL A 17 -1.25 3.75 -6.02
CA VAL A 17 -0.50 3.19 -7.17
C VAL A 17 -1.13 1.89 -7.66
N ALA A 18 -1.34 0.92 -6.76
CA ALA A 18 -2.05 -0.30 -7.10
C ALA A 18 -3.53 -0.06 -7.43
N ARG A 19 -4.22 0.81 -6.68
CA ARG A 19 -5.67 1.02 -6.86
C ARG A 19 -6.03 1.69 -8.19
N ASP A 20 -5.28 2.72 -8.58
CA ASP A 20 -5.52 3.54 -9.77
C ASP A 20 -5.18 2.77 -11.05
N SER A 21 -4.32 1.73 -10.96
CA SER A 21 -4.06 0.81 -12.07
C SER A 21 -5.35 0.21 -12.64
N PHE A 22 -6.35 -0.07 -11.79
CA PHE A 22 -7.62 -0.66 -12.22
C PHE A 22 -8.56 0.28 -12.98
N GLU A 23 -8.26 1.58 -13.08
CA GLU A 23 -8.96 2.47 -14.02
C GLU A 23 -8.68 2.10 -15.48
N TYR A 24 -7.56 1.39 -15.72
CA TYR A 24 -7.12 0.96 -17.05
C TYR A 24 -7.55 -0.48 -17.36
N PHE A 25 -7.94 -1.27 -16.35
CA PHE A 25 -8.32 -2.67 -16.52
C PHE A 25 -9.70 -2.82 -17.17
N PRO A 26 -9.97 -3.97 -17.82
CA PRO A 26 -11.32 -4.31 -18.25
C PRO A 26 -12.30 -4.32 -17.07
N ASN A 27 -13.56 -3.92 -17.32
CA ASN A 27 -14.62 -3.88 -16.30
C ASN A 27 -14.91 -5.24 -15.62
N SER A 28 -14.40 -6.36 -16.15
CA SER A 28 -14.48 -7.66 -15.50
C SER A 28 -13.60 -7.75 -14.24
N TYR A 29 -12.52 -6.96 -14.14
CA TYR A 29 -11.64 -6.90 -12.98
C TYR A 29 -12.23 -5.96 -11.92
N LEU A 30 -13.03 -6.53 -11.02
CA LEU A 30 -13.74 -5.78 -10.00
C LEU A 30 -12.92 -5.73 -8.71
N VAL A 31 -12.43 -4.54 -8.34
CA VAL A 31 -11.85 -4.29 -7.02
C VAL A 31 -12.95 -4.44 -5.96
N SER A 32 -13.00 -5.63 -5.36
CA SER A 32 -14.02 -6.01 -4.38
C SER A 32 -13.59 -5.68 -2.96
N GLN A 33 -12.28 -5.56 -2.73
CA GLN A 33 -11.69 -5.19 -1.45
C GLN A 33 -10.49 -4.27 -1.67
N TYR A 34 -10.36 -3.28 -0.80
CA TYR A 34 -9.25 -2.33 -0.82
C TYR A 34 -8.84 -1.97 0.61
N VAL A 35 -7.63 -2.38 0.99
CA VAL A 35 -6.97 -1.99 2.24
C VAL A 35 -5.88 -0.99 1.90
N ALA A 36 -6.05 0.25 2.34
CA ALA A 36 -5.15 1.37 2.12
C ALA A 36 -4.73 1.98 3.45
N ARG A 37 -3.65 2.76 3.42
CA ARG A 37 -3.10 3.50 4.57
C ARG A 37 -2.73 2.60 5.75
N HIS A 38 -2.40 1.33 5.46
CA HIS A 38 -2.27 0.27 6.45
C HIS A 38 -0.92 -0.44 6.31
N SER A 39 -0.06 -0.26 7.31
CA SER A 39 1.18 -1.00 7.46
C SER A 39 0.89 -2.41 7.92
N LEU A 40 1.69 -3.38 7.46
CA LEU A 40 1.64 -4.74 8.02
C LEU A 40 1.85 -4.73 9.54
N LEU A 41 2.64 -3.80 10.06
CA LEU A 41 2.94 -3.70 11.48
C LEU A 41 1.71 -3.38 12.34
N ALA A 42 0.71 -2.69 11.77
CA ALA A 42 -0.52 -2.32 12.48
C ALA A 42 -1.57 -3.44 12.52
N ASP A 43 -1.49 -4.46 11.65
CA ASP A 43 -2.56 -5.43 11.41
C ASP A 43 -2.98 -6.24 12.65
N ASP A 44 -2.06 -6.49 13.59
CA ASP A 44 -2.33 -7.35 14.76
C ASP A 44 -2.57 -6.57 16.05
N THR A 45 -2.69 -5.24 15.99
CA THR A 45 -2.89 -4.40 17.18
C THR A 45 -4.14 -3.54 17.06
N ASP A 46 -4.78 -3.25 18.19
CA ASP A 46 -6.01 -2.45 18.22
C ASP A 46 -5.82 -1.20 19.10
N ALA A 47 -5.60 -0.06 18.44
CA ALA A 47 -5.58 1.27 19.04
C ALA A 47 -6.92 2.00 18.90
N SER A 48 -7.96 1.39 18.33
CA SER A 48 -9.20 2.07 17.93
C SER A 48 -9.96 2.69 19.11
N TYR A 49 -9.79 2.11 20.31
CA TYR A 49 -10.35 2.61 21.57
C TYR A 49 -9.80 3.99 21.97
N LYS A 50 -8.63 4.39 21.43
CA LYS A 50 -8.03 5.71 21.66
C LYS A 50 -8.68 6.79 20.76
N LEU A 51 -9.32 6.40 19.66
CA LEU A 51 -9.88 7.35 18.69
C LEU A 51 -11.19 7.99 19.18
N PRO A 52 -11.33 9.32 19.09
CA PRO A 52 -12.61 9.97 19.32
C PRO A 52 -13.60 9.69 18.18
N ALA A 53 -14.88 10.03 18.40
CA ALA A 53 -15.93 9.85 17.40
C ALA A 53 -15.72 10.75 16.15
N ASP A 54 -15.26 11.99 16.35
CA ASP A 54 -15.00 12.95 15.29
C ASP A 54 -13.49 13.14 15.10
N LEU A 55 -12.99 12.79 13.93
CA LEU A 55 -11.57 12.85 13.56
C LEU A 55 -11.21 14.13 12.79
N LYS A 56 -12.19 15.01 12.51
CA LYS A 56 -12.00 16.27 11.77
C LYS A 56 -11.32 16.11 10.40
N LEU A 57 -11.52 14.95 9.76
CA LEU A 57 -11.02 14.66 8.42
C LEU A 57 -11.96 15.22 7.35
N ALA A 58 -11.42 15.49 6.16
CA ALA A 58 -12.16 16.19 5.11
C ALA A 58 -13.29 15.33 4.52
N ASN A 59 -13.15 14.01 4.52
CA ASN A 59 -14.14 13.11 3.94
C ASN A 59 -14.26 11.74 4.66
N ALA A 60 -15.32 11.02 4.32
CA ALA A 60 -15.64 9.73 4.92
C ALA A 60 -14.64 8.61 4.56
N PHE A 61 -13.97 8.72 3.41
CA PHE A 61 -12.94 7.76 3.00
C PHE A 61 -11.74 7.82 3.95
N GLN A 62 -11.20 9.01 4.21
CA GLN A 62 -10.09 9.21 5.15
C GLN A 62 -10.45 8.72 6.56
N THR A 63 -11.66 9.04 7.03
CA THR A 63 -12.16 8.56 8.32
C THR A 63 -12.19 7.03 8.39
N ARG A 64 -12.67 6.37 7.32
CA ARG A 64 -12.71 4.91 7.25
C ARG A 64 -11.32 4.30 7.25
N MET A 65 -10.37 4.84 6.47
CA MET A 65 -9.00 4.34 6.41
C MET A 65 -8.28 4.49 7.74
N LEU A 66 -8.35 5.66 8.38
CA LEU A 66 -7.72 5.87 9.69
C LEU A 66 -8.29 4.94 10.77
N ARG A 67 -9.61 4.74 10.78
CA ARG A 67 -10.25 3.83 11.74
C ARG A 67 -9.90 2.36 11.47
N ALA A 68 -9.77 1.97 10.20
CA ALA A 68 -9.36 0.61 9.84
C ALA A 68 -7.91 0.34 10.25
N ASP A 69 -7.02 1.30 10.03
CA ASP A 69 -5.60 1.21 10.43
C ASP A 69 -5.40 1.14 11.95
N TRP A 70 -6.20 1.90 12.71
CA TRP A 70 -6.13 1.86 14.17
C TRP A 70 -6.83 0.64 14.77
N GLY A 71 -7.62 -0.09 14.00
CA GLY A 71 -8.22 -1.34 14.42
C GLY A 71 -7.38 -2.54 14.02
N ALA A 72 -7.51 -3.65 14.74
CA ALA A 72 -6.87 -4.90 14.34
C ALA A 72 -7.61 -5.56 13.17
N GLY A 73 -6.87 -6.33 12.37
CA GLY A 73 -7.41 -7.30 11.45
C GLY A 73 -7.89 -6.74 10.12
N ALA A 74 -7.31 -5.64 9.64
CA ALA A 74 -7.60 -5.09 8.32
C ALA A 74 -7.34 -6.13 7.21
N LEU A 75 -6.39 -7.04 7.41
CA LEU A 75 -6.06 -8.11 6.47
C LEU A 75 -6.72 -9.46 6.80
N ASN A 76 -7.57 -9.56 7.82
CA ASN A 76 -8.22 -10.83 8.20
C ASN A 76 -8.96 -11.50 7.04
N LEU A 77 -9.67 -10.70 6.24
CA LEU A 77 -10.37 -11.21 5.07
C LEU A 77 -9.40 -11.83 4.07
N LEU A 78 -8.28 -11.15 3.80
CA LEU A 78 -7.24 -11.62 2.90
C LEU A 78 -6.56 -12.89 3.46
N ARG A 79 -6.22 -12.91 4.75
CA ARG A 79 -5.61 -14.08 5.43
C ARG A 79 -6.51 -15.31 5.41
N SER A 80 -7.83 -15.16 5.36
CA SER A 80 -8.77 -16.30 5.40
C SER A 80 -9.40 -16.65 4.04
N ASN A 81 -9.31 -15.77 3.04
CA ASN A 81 -10.05 -15.92 1.78
C ASN A 81 -9.22 -15.51 0.54
N ALA A 82 -7.89 -15.59 0.59
CA ALA A 82 -7.02 -15.22 -0.51
C ALA A 82 -7.37 -15.96 -1.81
N SER A 83 -7.75 -17.24 -1.71
CA SER A 83 -8.10 -18.08 -2.87
C SER A 83 -9.39 -17.68 -3.57
N HIS A 84 -10.25 -16.84 -2.96
CA HIS A 84 -11.47 -16.33 -3.58
C HIS A 84 -11.20 -15.20 -4.57
N PHE A 85 -10.05 -14.55 -4.50
CA PHE A 85 -9.70 -13.48 -5.41
C PHE A 85 -9.05 -14.06 -6.67
N HIS A 86 -9.38 -13.48 -7.82
CA HIS A 86 -8.67 -13.77 -9.06
C HIS A 86 -7.26 -13.18 -9.03
N LEU A 87 -7.13 -11.97 -8.49
CA LEU A 87 -5.88 -11.24 -8.35
C LEU A 87 -5.80 -10.56 -6.99
N ILE A 88 -4.64 -10.64 -6.34
CA ILE A 88 -4.27 -9.87 -5.17
C ILE A 88 -3.12 -8.95 -5.59
N LEU A 89 -3.40 -7.67 -5.77
CA LEU A 89 -2.37 -6.68 -6.10
C LEU A 89 -1.89 -6.02 -4.80
N TRP A 90 -0.61 -6.21 -4.50
CA TRP A 90 0.02 -5.68 -3.29
C TRP A 90 1.13 -4.68 -3.66
N ASP A 91 1.09 -3.47 -3.11
CA ASP A 91 2.24 -2.55 -3.08
C ASP A 91 2.60 -2.13 -1.64
N ILE A 92 3.86 -1.75 -1.41
CA ILE A 92 4.34 -1.35 -0.07
C ILE A 92 4.39 0.17 0.12
N PHE A 93 3.78 0.97 -0.77
CA PHE A 93 3.93 2.43 -0.71
C PHE A 93 3.28 3.03 0.52
N ASP A 94 2.27 2.39 1.13
CA ASP A 94 1.69 2.90 2.38
C ASP A 94 2.61 2.70 3.59
N GLU A 95 3.69 1.91 3.47
CA GLU A 95 4.75 1.81 4.47
C GLU A 95 5.67 3.04 4.47
N ARG A 96 5.68 3.86 3.41
CA ARG A 96 6.70 4.89 3.11
C ARG A 96 6.97 5.94 4.20
N HIS A 97 6.07 6.07 5.18
CA HIS A 97 6.19 7.04 6.27
C HIS A 97 6.47 6.38 7.63
N GLY A 98 6.55 5.05 7.68
CA GLY A 98 6.73 4.27 8.89
C GLY A 98 5.48 4.23 9.76
N VAL A 99 5.68 3.94 11.03
CA VAL A 99 4.63 3.70 12.02
C VAL A 99 4.87 4.47 13.32
N HIS A 100 3.86 4.56 14.15
CA HIS A 100 3.99 4.97 15.55
C HIS A 100 3.81 3.76 16.46
N TRP A 101 4.81 3.47 17.29
CA TRP A 101 4.76 2.44 18.34
C TRP A 101 4.45 3.08 19.69
N PHE A 102 3.23 2.86 20.18
CA PHE A 102 2.83 3.32 21.49
C PHE A 102 3.61 2.61 22.59
N SER A 103 3.82 3.29 23.72
CA SER A 103 4.40 2.66 24.91
C SER A 103 3.58 1.48 25.45
N SER A 104 2.28 1.42 25.12
CA SER A 104 1.39 0.29 25.41
C SER A 104 1.49 -0.87 24.42
N GLY A 105 2.27 -0.75 23.34
CA GLY A 105 2.56 -1.81 22.38
C GLY A 105 1.73 -1.79 21.10
N GLU A 106 0.68 -0.97 21.01
CA GLU A 106 -0.08 -0.82 19.75
C GLU A 106 0.74 -0.09 18.69
N VAL A 107 0.48 -0.43 17.43
CA VAL A 107 1.12 0.15 16.26
C VAL A 107 0.07 0.81 15.40
N VAL A 108 0.33 2.02 14.91
CA VAL A 108 -0.51 2.68 13.91
C VAL A 108 0.34 3.20 12.77
N THR A 109 -0.20 3.21 11.56
CA THR A 109 0.53 3.68 10.38
C THR A 109 0.65 5.19 10.41
N ARG A 110 1.83 5.73 10.09
CA ARG A 110 2.03 7.17 9.91
C ARG A 110 1.49 7.65 8.56
N SER A 111 0.20 7.42 8.34
CA SER A 111 -0.47 7.74 7.08
C SER A 111 -0.67 9.24 6.87
N ILE A 112 -0.91 9.67 5.63
CA ILE A 112 -1.26 11.06 5.33
C ILE A 112 -2.54 11.50 6.06
N ASP A 113 -3.48 10.57 6.24
CA ASP A 113 -4.75 10.84 6.93
C ASP A 113 -4.50 11.06 8.43
N LEU A 114 -3.64 10.25 9.06
CA LEU A 114 -3.19 10.50 10.43
C LEU A 114 -2.57 11.90 10.53
N VAL A 115 -1.56 12.20 9.71
CA VAL A 115 -0.83 13.48 9.73
C VAL A 115 -1.76 14.69 9.50
N SER A 116 -2.80 14.53 8.69
CA SER A 116 -3.77 15.59 8.40
C SER A 116 -4.82 15.81 9.50
N SER A 117 -5.01 14.85 10.41
CA SER A 117 -5.96 14.96 11.51
C SER A 117 -5.26 15.49 12.76
N GLU A 118 -5.45 16.77 13.09
CA GLU A 118 -4.95 17.35 14.35
C GLU A 118 -5.46 16.56 15.56
N THR A 119 -6.71 16.09 15.50
CA THR A 119 -7.33 15.30 16.56
C THR A 119 -6.61 13.96 16.74
N ALA A 120 -6.38 13.19 15.67
CA ALA A 120 -5.67 11.91 15.79
C ALA A 120 -4.18 12.11 16.12
N MET A 121 -3.53 13.11 15.54
CA MET A 121 -2.13 13.45 15.85
C MET A 121 -1.93 13.81 17.31
N SER A 122 -2.91 14.45 17.96
CA SER A 122 -2.82 14.78 19.39
C SER A 122 -2.76 13.57 20.32
N LEU A 123 -3.12 12.37 19.82
CA LEU A 123 -3.06 11.11 20.54
C LEU A 123 -1.69 10.42 20.42
N ILE A 124 -0.85 10.86 19.49
CA ILE A 124 0.45 10.24 19.22
C ILE A 124 1.44 10.65 20.31
N GLU A 125 2.03 9.65 20.97
CA GLU A 125 3.04 9.85 22.01
C GLU A 125 4.37 10.37 21.40
N PRO A 126 5.05 11.34 22.04
CA PRO A 126 6.34 11.81 21.57
C PRO A 126 7.39 10.68 21.51
N GLY A 127 8.18 10.64 20.44
CA GLY A 127 9.28 9.67 20.29
C GLY A 127 8.87 8.26 19.83
N THR A 128 7.60 8.06 19.48
CA THR A 128 7.07 6.76 19.01
C THR A 128 7.25 6.50 17.53
N HIS A 129 7.68 7.50 16.75
CA HIS A 129 7.83 7.35 15.31
C HIS A 129 9.00 6.42 14.99
N VAL A 130 8.71 5.32 14.31
CA VAL A 130 9.70 4.44 13.72
C VAL A 130 9.64 4.60 12.20
N PRO A 131 10.69 5.19 11.59
CA PRO A 131 10.66 5.53 10.18
C PRO A 131 10.80 4.28 9.31
N PHE A 132 10.17 4.33 8.13
CA PHE A 132 10.39 3.35 7.08
C PHE A 132 11.89 3.23 6.75
N GLY A 133 12.38 2.01 6.64
CA GLY A 133 13.79 1.74 6.39
C GLY A 133 14.69 1.78 7.65
N ALA A 134 14.16 2.04 8.85
CA ALA A 134 14.89 1.74 10.09
C ALA A 134 15.00 0.23 10.31
N ASP A 135 16.08 -0.25 10.92
CA ASP A 135 16.31 -1.70 11.12
C ASP A 135 15.18 -2.32 11.93
N GLU A 136 14.74 -1.68 13.01
CA GLU A 136 13.62 -2.17 13.84
C GLU A 136 12.32 -2.27 13.03
N HIS A 137 12.07 -1.30 12.12
CA HIS A 137 10.90 -1.36 11.24
C HIS A 137 10.96 -2.59 10.32
N PHE A 138 12.10 -2.84 9.69
CA PHE A 138 12.21 -3.91 8.70
C PHE A 138 12.19 -5.29 9.33
N GLU A 139 12.85 -5.49 10.46
CA GLU A 139 12.86 -6.77 11.15
C GLU A 139 11.44 -7.22 11.51
N GLU A 140 10.69 -6.37 12.21
CA GLU A 140 9.29 -6.63 12.57
C GLU A 140 8.38 -6.78 11.34
N TRP A 141 8.60 -5.95 10.30
CA TRP A 141 7.80 -6.01 9.09
C TRP A 141 8.07 -7.28 8.30
N ALA A 142 9.33 -7.72 8.24
CA ALA A 142 9.75 -8.91 7.51
C ALA A 142 9.19 -10.18 8.15
N GLU A 143 9.09 -10.24 9.49
CA GLU A 143 8.40 -11.31 10.20
C GLU A 143 6.92 -11.37 9.80
N LYS A 144 6.19 -10.24 9.91
CA LYS A 144 4.76 -10.19 9.53
C LYS A 144 4.52 -10.47 8.05
N ALA A 145 5.40 -10.01 7.18
CA ALA A 145 5.35 -10.30 5.75
C ALA A 145 5.56 -11.80 5.49
N THR A 146 6.45 -12.46 6.24
CA THR A 146 6.64 -13.91 6.18
C THR A 146 5.35 -14.63 6.55
N ASP A 147 4.70 -14.24 7.64
CA ASP A 147 3.45 -14.85 8.10
C ASP A 147 2.31 -14.65 7.09
N LEU A 148 2.18 -13.44 6.53
CA LEU A 148 1.18 -13.18 5.49
C LEU A 148 1.42 -14.04 4.25
N VAL A 149 2.66 -14.14 3.78
CA VAL A 149 2.99 -14.96 2.61
C VAL A 149 2.80 -16.46 2.89
N GLN A 150 3.07 -16.93 4.10
CA GLN A 150 2.76 -18.31 4.49
C GLN A 150 1.25 -18.57 4.44
N SER A 151 0.42 -17.63 4.90
CA SER A 151 -1.05 -17.76 4.78
C SER A 151 -1.50 -17.90 3.32
N PHE A 152 -0.85 -17.22 2.37
CA PHE A 152 -1.14 -17.41 0.94
C PHE A 152 -0.75 -18.79 0.43
N LYS A 153 0.39 -19.32 0.88
CA LYS A 153 0.86 -20.66 0.51
C LYS A 153 -0.08 -21.74 1.05
N GLU A 154 -0.49 -21.63 2.30
CA GLU A 154 -1.43 -22.56 2.94
C GLU A 154 -2.79 -22.60 2.23
N GLN A 155 -3.23 -21.46 1.69
CA GLN A 155 -4.46 -21.34 0.91
C GLN A 155 -4.30 -21.73 -0.57
N GLY A 156 -3.09 -22.05 -1.03
CA GLY A 156 -2.80 -22.24 -2.46
C GLY A 156 -3.15 -21.01 -3.29
N ALA A 157 -2.88 -19.82 -2.76
CA ALA A 157 -3.23 -18.53 -3.35
C ALA A 157 -2.01 -17.69 -3.74
N LEU A 158 -0.78 -18.16 -3.49
CA LEU A 158 0.44 -17.39 -3.77
C LEU A 158 0.54 -16.98 -5.25
N GLU A 159 0.14 -17.85 -6.17
CA GLU A 159 0.16 -17.55 -7.61
C GLU A 159 -0.85 -16.47 -8.04
N ARG A 160 -1.83 -16.13 -7.19
CA ARG A 160 -2.78 -15.03 -7.38
C ARG A 160 -2.23 -13.70 -6.88
N VAL A 161 -1.13 -13.72 -6.12
CA VAL A 161 -0.49 -12.51 -5.59
C VAL A 161 0.45 -11.92 -6.64
N ARG A 162 0.38 -10.61 -6.79
CA ARG A 162 1.32 -9.81 -7.56
C ARG A 162 1.80 -8.66 -6.69
N LEU A 163 3.09 -8.68 -6.37
CA LEU A 163 3.75 -7.56 -5.72
C LEU A 163 4.11 -6.53 -6.78
N LEU A 164 3.53 -5.34 -6.71
CA LEU A 164 3.83 -4.23 -7.59
C LEU A 164 5.07 -3.48 -7.08
N ASN A 165 6.14 -3.56 -7.87
CA ASN A 165 7.34 -2.76 -7.66
C ASN A 165 7.41 -1.68 -8.73
N ALA A 166 6.88 -0.50 -8.40
CA ALA A 166 7.04 0.71 -9.20
C ALA A 166 8.11 1.59 -8.56
N PRO A 167 9.20 1.93 -9.25
CA PRO A 167 10.15 2.92 -8.73
C PRO A 167 9.45 4.27 -8.55
N TRP A 168 9.72 4.96 -7.44
CA TRP A 168 9.38 6.36 -7.30
C TRP A 168 10.06 7.14 -8.43
N ALA A 169 9.28 7.87 -9.20
CA ALA A 169 9.76 8.69 -10.29
C ALA A 169 10.69 9.78 -9.75
N GLU A 170 11.92 9.83 -10.24
CA GLU A 170 12.87 10.88 -9.88
C GLU A 170 12.62 12.18 -10.65
N VAL A 171 12.00 12.06 -11.83
CA VAL A 171 11.65 13.20 -12.70
C VAL A 171 10.20 13.12 -13.18
N ASN A 172 9.64 14.27 -13.52
CA ASN A 172 8.36 14.38 -14.18
C ASN A 172 8.49 14.45 -15.71
N THR A 173 7.37 14.58 -16.42
CA THR A 173 7.33 14.67 -17.90
C THR A 173 8.07 15.87 -18.49
N GLU A 174 8.39 16.88 -17.69
CA GLU A 174 9.18 18.05 -18.09
C GLU A 174 10.69 17.86 -17.82
N GLY A 175 11.07 16.72 -17.21
CA GLY A 175 12.44 16.45 -16.79
C GLY A 175 12.83 17.14 -15.48
N HIS A 176 11.89 17.75 -14.76
CA HIS A 176 12.14 18.37 -13.46
C HIS A 176 12.14 17.31 -12.35
N PRO A 177 12.96 17.47 -11.29
CA PRO A 177 12.91 16.59 -10.13
C PRO A 177 11.53 16.58 -9.46
N THR A 178 11.07 15.41 -9.05
CA THR A 178 9.80 15.27 -8.33
C THR A 178 9.85 15.82 -6.90
N PRO A 179 8.72 16.26 -6.33
CA PRO A 179 8.69 16.82 -4.99
C PRO A 179 9.02 15.77 -3.92
N VAL A 180 9.60 16.23 -2.80
CA VAL A 180 9.84 15.37 -1.63
C VAL A 180 8.51 14.97 -0.98
N SER A 181 8.39 13.69 -0.58
CA SER A 181 7.21 13.18 0.13
C SER A 181 7.52 13.05 1.62
N MET A 182 6.95 13.92 2.45
CA MET A 182 7.21 14.00 3.90
C MET A 182 8.71 13.99 4.26
N GLY A 183 9.53 14.70 3.48
CA GLY A 183 10.97 14.81 3.72
C GLY A 183 11.82 13.67 3.14
N VAL A 184 11.23 12.79 2.32
CA VAL A 184 11.95 11.71 1.62
C VAL A 184 11.95 11.97 0.12
N THR A 185 13.12 11.90 -0.51
CA THR A 185 13.28 11.99 -1.98
C THR A 185 12.93 10.66 -2.66
N ALA A 186 12.65 10.70 -3.97
CA ALA A 186 12.42 9.48 -4.77
C ALA A 186 13.61 8.51 -4.70
N THR A 187 14.83 9.01 -4.84
CA THR A 187 16.05 8.20 -4.74
C THR A 187 16.18 7.51 -3.38
N GLU A 188 15.97 8.23 -2.27
CA GLU A 188 16.02 7.64 -0.92
C GLU A 188 14.92 6.61 -0.70
N ALA A 189 13.70 6.86 -1.18
CA ALA A 189 12.59 5.92 -1.07
C ALA A 189 12.89 4.62 -1.83
N ASN A 190 13.38 4.74 -3.07
CA ASN A 190 13.79 3.61 -3.91
C ASN A 190 14.93 2.80 -3.28
N GLN A 191 15.89 3.45 -2.63
CA GLN A 191 16.97 2.75 -1.92
C GLN A 191 16.46 2.00 -0.70
N LYS A 192 15.62 2.64 0.12
CA LYS A 192 15.06 2.04 1.35
C LYS A 192 14.15 0.84 1.07
N SER A 193 13.39 0.89 -0.02
CA SER A 193 12.42 -0.16 -0.36
C SER A 193 13.06 -1.46 -0.87
N GLN A 194 14.29 -1.41 -1.40
CA GLN A 194 14.97 -2.58 -1.99
C GLN A 194 14.98 -3.80 -1.08
N ARG A 195 15.28 -3.63 0.21
CA ARG A 195 15.33 -4.76 1.15
C ARG A 195 13.96 -5.39 1.41
N TYR A 196 12.89 -4.62 1.35
CA TYR A 196 11.51 -5.10 1.52
C TYR A 196 11.07 -5.93 0.32
N TYR A 197 11.32 -5.44 -0.89
CA TYR A 197 11.07 -6.20 -2.12
C TYR A 197 11.93 -7.47 -2.21
N ALA A 198 13.22 -7.38 -1.85
CA ALA A 198 14.11 -8.54 -1.83
C ALA A 198 13.64 -9.62 -0.85
N HIS A 199 13.13 -9.23 0.32
CA HIS A 199 12.55 -10.16 1.29
C HIS A 199 11.32 -10.89 0.73
N LEU A 200 10.36 -10.15 0.15
CA LEU A 200 9.17 -10.75 -0.47
C LEU A 200 9.51 -11.65 -1.66
N ALA A 201 10.48 -11.26 -2.48
CA ALA A 201 10.98 -12.08 -3.59
C ALA A 201 11.62 -13.38 -3.06
N ALA A 202 12.41 -13.32 -1.98
CA ALA A 202 12.99 -14.51 -1.35
C ALA A 202 11.93 -15.47 -0.77
N LEU A 203 10.78 -14.94 -0.37
CA LEU A 203 9.62 -15.74 0.04
C LEU A 203 8.85 -16.36 -1.15
N GLY A 204 9.20 -16.00 -2.38
CA GLY A 204 8.61 -16.53 -3.62
C GLY A 204 7.38 -15.76 -4.10
N VAL A 205 7.16 -14.53 -3.65
CA VAL A 205 6.05 -13.70 -4.13
C VAL A 205 6.34 -13.23 -5.56
N PRO A 206 5.46 -13.52 -6.55
CA PRO A 206 5.63 -13.02 -7.90
C PRO A 206 5.61 -11.49 -7.91
N THR A 207 6.69 -10.89 -8.39
CA THR A 207 6.86 -9.43 -8.43
C THR A 207 6.72 -8.93 -9.87
N LEU A 208 5.90 -7.90 -10.04
CA LEU A 208 5.79 -7.12 -11.27
C LEU A 208 6.69 -5.89 -11.14
N GLU A 209 7.79 -5.91 -11.86
CA GLU A 209 8.76 -4.82 -11.92
C GLU A 209 8.36 -3.82 -13.01
N VAL A 210 8.00 -2.59 -12.62
CA VAL A 210 7.81 -1.50 -13.59
C VAL A 210 9.18 -1.00 -14.04
N PRO A 211 9.48 -0.98 -15.35
CA PRO A 211 10.73 -0.43 -15.85
C PRO A 211 10.96 1.00 -15.37
N ALA A 212 12.18 1.30 -14.90
CA ALA A 212 12.50 2.61 -14.35
C ALA A 212 12.31 3.75 -15.37
N GLU A 213 12.50 3.46 -16.66
CA GLU A 213 12.26 4.37 -17.76
C GLU A 213 10.78 4.72 -17.97
N LEU A 214 9.85 3.90 -17.48
CA LEU A 214 8.41 4.19 -17.48
C LEU A 214 7.98 4.98 -16.23
N ALA A 215 8.74 4.90 -15.14
CA ALA A 215 8.45 5.57 -13.87
C ALA A 215 8.70 7.09 -13.97
N ILE A 216 7.80 7.78 -14.66
CA ILE A 216 7.78 9.24 -14.84
C ILE A 216 6.54 9.81 -14.16
N ALA A 217 6.72 10.85 -13.34
CA ALA A 217 5.60 11.52 -12.67
C ALA A 217 4.81 12.41 -13.64
N ASP A 218 3.50 12.47 -13.44
CA ASP A 218 2.62 13.42 -14.12
C ASP A 218 2.32 14.62 -13.19
N PRO A 219 2.79 15.83 -13.51
CA PRO A 219 2.48 17.03 -12.74
C PRO A 219 0.98 17.35 -12.68
N ASN A 220 0.21 16.86 -13.66
CA ASN A 220 -1.23 17.09 -13.77
C ASN A 220 -2.06 15.89 -13.28
N HIS A 221 -1.45 14.96 -12.54
CA HIS A 221 -2.16 13.82 -11.98
C HIS A 221 -3.34 14.29 -11.11
N GLN A 222 -4.44 13.52 -11.11
CA GLN A 222 -5.67 13.87 -10.39
C GLN A 222 -5.48 14.10 -8.88
N TRP A 223 -4.41 13.54 -8.31
CA TRP A 223 -4.03 13.67 -6.90
C TRP A 223 -2.90 14.69 -6.65
N GLY A 224 -2.57 15.51 -7.65
CA GLY A 224 -1.45 16.45 -7.63
C GLY A 224 -0.11 15.79 -7.94
N GLU A 225 0.95 16.58 -8.04
CA GLU A 225 2.29 16.07 -8.34
C GLU A 225 2.90 15.33 -7.14
N ALA A 226 3.34 14.09 -7.36
CA ALA A 226 4.10 13.29 -6.39
C ALA A 226 4.99 12.28 -7.14
N PRO A 227 6.08 11.77 -6.54
CA PRO A 227 6.95 10.78 -7.15
C PRO A 227 6.28 9.42 -7.44
N PHE A 228 5.03 9.23 -7.02
CA PHE A 228 4.25 8.01 -7.21
C PHE A 228 2.90 8.26 -7.90
N HIS A 229 2.76 9.43 -8.51
CA HIS A 229 1.62 9.79 -9.34
C HIS A 229 2.13 9.84 -10.78
N TYR A 230 2.03 8.69 -11.46
CA TYR A 230 2.72 8.46 -12.72
C TYR A 230 1.91 8.93 -13.92
N VAL A 231 2.59 9.00 -15.07
CA VAL A 231 1.92 9.04 -16.38
C VAL A 231 1.09 7.77 -16.62
N PRO A 232 0.03 7.84 -17.47
CA PRO A 232 -0.82 6.70 -17.84
C PRO A 232 -0.06 5.42 -18.24
N ALA A 233 1.10 5.56 -18.88
CA ALA A 233 1.89 4.43 -19.38
C ALA A 233 2.31 3.44 -18.28
N VAL A 234 2.49 3.87 -17.03
CA VAL A 234 2.78 2.96 -15.91
C VAL A 234 1.57 2.06 -15.62
N TYR A 235 0.39 2.65 -15.56
CA TYR A 235 -0.84 1.91 -15.26
C TYR A 235 -1.26 0.99 -16.41
N GLU A 236 -1.03 1.40 -17.66
CA GLU A 236 -1.21 0.58 -18.86
C GLU A 236 -0.24 -0.62 -18.86
N TYR A 237 1.02 -0.41 -18.49
CA TYR A 237 1.99 -1.49 -18.32
C TYR A 237 1.53 -2.51 -17.26
N VAL A 238 1.03 -2.02 -16.11
CA VAL A 238 0.51 -2.89 -15.05
C VAL A 238 -0.70 -3.69 -15.53
N ARG A 239 -1.63 -3.06 -16.27
CA ARG A 239 -2.74 -3.77 -16.90
C ARG A 239 -2.25 -4.87 -17.82
N ASP A 240 -1.43 -4.52 -18.81
CA ASP A 240 -1.00 -5.46 -19.85
C ASP A 240 -0.23 -6.65 -19.28
N ALA A 241 0.47 -6.46 -18.15
CA ALA A 241 1.18 -7.53 -17.46
C ALA A 241 0.28 -8.45 -16.62
N LEU A 242 -0.92 -7.99 -16.26
CA LEU A 242 -1.83 -8.66 -15.31
C LEU A 242 -3.16 -9.09 -15.93
N THR A 243 -3.39 -8.78 -17.19
CA THR A 243 -4.52 -9.28 -17.98
C THR A 243 -3.98 -10.19 -19.08
N ASP A 244 -4.53 -11.40 -19.18
CA ASP A 244 -4.23 -12.35 -20.28
C ASP A 244 -4.64 -11.83 -21.67
#